data_AF-A0A3S3Q143-F1
#
_entry.id   AF-A0A3S3Q143-F1
#
_cell.length_a   1.000
_cell.length_b   1.000
_cell.length_c   1.000
_cell.angle_alpha   90.00
_cell.angle_beta   90.00
_cell.angle_gamma   90.00
#
_symmetry.space_group_name_H-M   'P 1'
#
loop_
_entity.id
_entity.type
_entity.pdbx_description
1 polymer ?
#
loop_
_entity_poly.entity_id
_entity_poly.type
_entity_poly.pdbx_seq_one_letter_code
_entity_poly.pdbx_strand_id
1 'polypeptide(L)'
;MTPQATLRRGARCSTAKAFLQPAKARPNLHVIAFSYVTRIIFDDLKRAVAVQFDRFSLSYLVYARKEIIVSAGSINSPQLLMLSGIGPAEHLKSFG
;
A
#
# COMPACT_ATOMS: atom_id res chain seq x y z
N MET A 1 1.92 31.85 22.03
CA MET A 1 1.50 30.44 22.17
C MET A 1 1.94 29.69 20.93
N THR A 2 2.88 28.74 21.05
CA THR A 2 3.26 27.88 19.92
C THR A 2 2.12 26.88 19.71
N PRO A 3 1.48 26.82 18.53
CA PRO A 3 0.41 25.87 18.30
C PRO A 3 0.94 24.44 18.42
N GLN A 4 0.23 23.59 19.17
CA GLN A 4 0.54 22.17 19.23
C GLN A 4 0.20 21.54 17.88
N ALA A 5 1.23 21.24 17.10
CA ALA A 5 1.09 20.62 15.80
C ALA A 5 2.33 19.79 15.48
N THR A 6 2.19 18.83 14.56
CA THR A 6 3.31 18.03 14.05
C THR A 6 4.19 18.88 13.13
N LEU A 7 5.06 19.68 13.75
CA LEU A 7 5.94 20.65 13.10
C LEU A 7 7.42 20.31 13.32
N ARG A 8 8.26 20.59 12.33
CA ARG A 8 9.72 20.51 12.45
C ARG A 8 10.33 21.69 11.70
N ARG A 9 11.02 22.57 12.44
CA ARG A 9 11.60 23.83 11.93
C ARG A 9 10.55 24.75 11.29
N GLY A 10 9.45 25.02 12.00
CA GLY A 10 8.41 25.95 11.56
C GLY A 10 7.52 25.47 10.40
N ALA A 11 7.72 24.26 9.88
CA ALA A 11 6.95 23.69 8.78
C ALA A 11 6.28 22.37 9.15
N ARG A 12 5.19 22.02 8.44
CA ARG A 12 4.50 20.72 8.56
C ARG A 12 5.51 19.58 8.46
N CYS A 13 5.43 18.64 9.40
CA CYS A 13 6.22 17.42 9.41
C CYS A 13 5.29 16.23 9.13
N SER A 14 5.20 15.83 7.86
CA SER A 14 4.45 14.62 7.47
C SER A 14 5.17 13.35 7.92
N THR A 15 4.47 12.22 7.93
CA THR A 15 5.08 10.90 8.14
C THR A 15 6.18 10.60 7.11
N ALA A 16 5.98 10.99 5.84
CA ALA A 16 7.02 10.87 4.82
C ALA A 16 8.28 11.69 5.17
N LYS A 17 8.12 12.92 5.67
CA LYS A 17 9.24 13.78 6.10
C LYS A 17 9.90 13.26 7.39
N ALA A 18 9.12 12.72 8.31
CA ALA A 18 9.59 12.23 9.60
C ALA A 18 10.35 10.90 9.47
N PHE A 19 9.80 9.94 8.73
CA PHE A 19 10.26 8.55 8.71
C PHE A 19 10.88 8.12 7.38
N LEU A 20 10.27 8.49 6.26
CA LEU A 20 10.72 8.01 4.94
C LEU A 20 11.94 8.78 4.44
N GLN A 21 11.93 10.12 4.55
CA GLN A 21 13.02 10.97 4.06
C GLN A 21 14.39 10.61 4.69
N PRO A 22 14.51 10.38 6.02
CA PRO A 22 15.78 9.94 6.60
C PRO A 22 16.20 8.53 6.18
N ALA A 23 15.25 7.64 5.88
CA ALA A 23 15.52 6.25 5.49
C ALA A 23 15.74 6.05 3.98
N LYS A 24 15.42 7.05 3.14
CA LYS A 24 15.39 6.94 1.67
C LYS A 24 16.72 6.50 1.04
N ALA A 25 17.85 6.81 1.67
CA ALA A 25 19.18 6.46 1.15
C ALA A 25 19.57 4.98 1.40
N ARG A 26 18.77 4.22 2.16
CA ARG A 26 19.07 2.81 2.45
C ARG A 26 18.90 1.97 1.18
N PRO A 27 19.90 1.17 0.78
CA PRO A 27 19.86 0.41 -0.48
C PRO A 27 18.79 -0.70 -0.48
N ASN A 28 18.32 -1.12 0.69
CA ASN A 28 17.29 -2.14 0.85
C ASN A 28 15.86 -1.57 0.95
N LEU A 29 15.67 -0.26 0.74
CA LEU A 29 14.36 0.39 0.73
C LEU A 29 14.05 0.96 -0.65
N HIS A 30 13.06 0.39 -1.31
CA HIS A 30 12.57 0.87 -2.60
C HIS A 30 11.23 1.59 -2.40
N VAL A 31 11.13 2.81 -2.90
CA VAL A 31 9.89 3.60 -2.87
C VAL A 31 9.53 3.98 -4.30
N ILE A 32 8.34 3.58 -4.72
CA ILE A 32 7.84 3.85 -6.07
C ILE A 32 6.55 4.67 -5.93
N ALA A 33 6.55 5.87 -6.50
CA ALA A 33 5.38 6.74 -6.56
C ALA A 33 4.55 6.45 -7.82
N PHE A 34 3.32 6.96 -7.85
CA PHE A 34 2.38 6.80 -8.98
C PHE A 34 2.11 5.33 -9.33
N SER A 35 2.09 4.47 -8.30
CA SER A 35 1.92 3.02 -8.42
C SER A 35 0.65 2.62 -7.66
N TYR A 36 -0.46 2.54 -8.38
CA TYR A 36 -1.76 2.24 -7.79
C TYR A 36 -1.97 0.73 -7.74
N VAL A 37 -1.99 0.16 -6.54
CA VAL A 37 -2.16 -1.28 -6.35
C VAL A 37 -3.61 -1.67 -6.64
N THR A 38 -3.80 -2.61 -7.56
CA THR A 38 -5.13 -3.04 -8.03
C THR A 38 -5.54 -4.39 -7.48
N ARG A 39 -4.59 -5.28 -7.18
CA ARG A 39 -4.88 -6.63 -6.67
C ARG A 39 -3.69 -7.23 -5.89
N ILE A 40 -4.00 -8.02 -4.88
CA ILE A 40 -3.07 -8.92 -4.17
C ILE A 40 -3.26 -10.33 -4.73
N ILE A 41 -2.16 -11.00 -5.06
CA ILE A 41 -2.15 -12.35 -5.62
C ILE A 41 -1.88 -13.35 -4.50
N PHE A 42 -2.70 -14.40 -4.46
CA PHE A 42 -2.60 -15.50 -3.50
C PHE A 42 -2.18 -16.79 -4.19
N ASP A 43 -1.44 -17.65 -3.49
CA ASP A 43 -1.18 -19.02 -3.92
C ASP A 43 -2.34 -19.97 -3.54
N ASP A 44 -2.24 -21.24 -3.93
CA ASP A 44 -3.24 -22.27 -3.65
C ASP A 44 -3.46 -22.52 -2.14
N LEU A 45 -2.47 -22.16 -1.32
CA LEU A 45 -2.52 -22.25 0.14
C LEU A 45 -3.03 -20.96 0.79
N LYS A 46 -3.60 -20.03 0.00
CA LYS A 46 -4.12 -18.73 0.43
C LYS A 46 -3.07 -17.82 1.06
N ARG A 47 -1.80 -17.95 0.68
CA ARG A 47 -0.74 -17.03 1.11
C ARG A 47 -0.59 -15.91 0.10
N ALA A 48 -0.44 -14.67 0.58
CA ALA A 48 -0.21 -13.52 -0.27
C ALA A 48 1.23 -13.54 -0.82
N VAL A 49 1.40 -13.65 -2.15
CA VAL A 49 2.71 -13.87 -2.78
C VAL A 49 3.17 -12.72 -3.67
N ALA A 50 2.24 -11.91 -4.19
CA ALA A 50 2.59 -10.77 -5.03
C ALA A 50 1.53 -9.66 -4.95
N VAL A 51 1.92 -8.46 -5.39
CA VAL A 51 1.01 -7.34 -5.66
C VAL A 51 1.06 -6.97 -7.13
N GLN A 52 -0.11 -6.76 -7.71
CA GLN A 52 -0.28 -6.15 -9.02
C GLN A 52 -0.60 -4.67 -8.85
N PHE A 53 0.08 -3.81 -9.61
CA PHE A 53 -0.17 -2.38 -9.59
C PHE A 53 -0.04 -1.76 -10.98
N ASP A 54 -0.78 -0.69 -11.20
CA ASP A 54 -0.68 0.10 -12.42
C ASP A 54 0.19 1.32 -12.18
N ARG A 55 1.07 1.60 -13.14
CA ARG A 55 1.93 2.79 -13.15
C ARG A 55 2.06 3.28 -14.58
N PHE A 56 1.58 4.51 -14.81
CA PHE A 56 1.57 5.13 -16.13
C PHE A 56 0.94 4.24 -17.21
N SER A 57 -0.26 3.71 -16.91
CA SER A 57 -1.06 2.83 -17.79
C SER A 57 -0.42 1.48 -18.14
N LEU A 58 0.64 1.10 -17.45
CA LEU A 58 1.26 -0.21 -17.55
C LEU A 58 1.04 -0.98 -16.26
N SER A 59 0.72 -2.26 -16.38
CA SER A 59 0.53 -3.16 -15.24
C SER A 59 1.83 -3.86 -14.90
N TYR A 60 2.16 -3.88 -13.61
CA TYR A 60 3.37 -4.48 -13.06
C TYR A 60 3.01 -5.49 -11.97
N LEU A 61 3.86 -6.50 -11.82
CA LEU A 61 3.74 -7.52 -10.79
C LEU A 61 5.02 -7.56 -9.96
N VAL A 62 4.88 -7.49 -8.62
CA VAL A 62 6.02 -7.59 -7.69
C VAL A 62 5.74 -8.64 -6.63
N TYR A 63 6.68 -9.58 -6.50
CA TYR A 63 6.60 -10.68 -5.55
C TYR A 63 7.15 -10.30 -4.18
N ALA A 64 6.50 -10.78 -3.12
CA ALA A 64 6.93 -10.63 -1.73
C ALA A 64 7.34 -12.00 -1.16
N ARG A 65 8.55 -12.09 -0.62
CA ARG A 65 9.05 -13.36 -0.02
C ARG A 65 8.52 -13.64 1.38
N LYS A 66 8.04 -12.62 2.08
CA LYS A 66 7.63 -12.72 3.49
C LYS A 66 6.17 -12.33 3.65
N GLU A 67 5.89 -11.03 3.54
CA GLU A 67 4.60 -10.45 3.89
C GLU A 67 4.23 -9.32 2.92
N ILE A 68 2.92 -9.09 2.82
CA ILE A 68 2.33 -7.95 2.13
C ILE A 68 1.52 -7.17 3.17
N ILE A 69 1.91 -5.91 3.42
CA ILE A 69 1.27 -5.04 4.41
C ILE A 69 0.41 -4.02 3.67
N VAL A 70 -0.91 -4.04 3.93
CA VAL A 70 -1.86 -3.10 3.32
C VAL A 70 -1.97 -1.85 4.18
N SER A 71 -1.61 -0.69 3.61
CA SER A 71 -1.68 0.61 4.29
C SER A 71 -2.29 1.68 3.39
N ALA A 72 -3.30 1.31 2.61
CA ALA A 72 -3.96 2.19 1.64
C ALA A 72 -5.01 3.16 2.27
N GLY A 73 -5.20 3.09 3.60
CA GLY A 73 -6.18 3.90 4.33
C GLY A 73 -7.53 3.20 4.52
N SER A 74 -8.41 3.77 5.35
CA SER A 74 -9.68 3.14 5.74
C SER A 74 -10.66 2.88 4.60
N ILE A 75 -10.52 3.61 3.48
CA ILE A 75 -11.39 3.48 2.31
C ILE A 75 -10.78 2.51 1.29
N ASN A 76 -9.52 2.72 0.90
CA ASN A 76 -8.92 1.94 -0.18
C ASN A 76 -8.42 0.57 0.28
N SER A 77 -8.06 0.38 1.56
CA SER A 77 -7.67 -0.93 2.09
C SER A 77 -8.78 -1.98 1.95
N PRO A 78 -10.03 -1.76 2.43
CA PRO A 78 -11.09 -2.76 2.25
C PRO A 78 -11.46 -2.93 0.78
N GLN A 79 -11.40 -1.87 -0.04
CA GLN A 79 -11.62 -1.99 -1.49
C GLN A 79 -10.59 -2.92 -2.15
N LEU A 80 -9.30 -2.70 -1.88
CA LEU A 80 -8.22 -3.54 -2.41
C LEU A 80 -8.37 -5.00 -1.96
N LEU A 81 -8.71 -5.21 -0.69
CA LEU A 81 -8.96 -6.56 -0.16
C LEU A 81 -10.12 -7.24 -0.91
N MET A 82 -11.23 -6.55 -1.12
CA MET A 82 -12.37 -7.10 -1.88
C MET A 82 -12.01 -7.42 -3.34
N LEU A 83 -11.30 -6.51 -4.03
CA LEU A 83 -10.79 -6.75 -5.39
C LEU A 83 -9.79 -7.92 -5.49
N SER A 84 -9.25 -8.34 -4.34
CA SER A 84 -8.34 -9.47 -4.18
C SER A 84 -9.03 -10.72 -3.63
N GLY A 85 -10.37 -10.73 -3.53
CA GLY A 85 -11.16 -11.86 -3.05
C GLY A 85 -11.26 -11.98 -1.52
N ILE A 86 -10.94 -10.93 -0.76
CA ILE A 86 -11.07 -10.88 0.70
C ILE A 86 -12.16 -9.88 1.08
N GLY A 87 -13.31 -10.39 1.54
CA GLY A 87 -14.44 -9.56 1.90
C GLY A 87 -15.71 -10.38 2.19
N PRO A 88 -16.86 -9.72 2.37
CA PRO A 88 -18.14 -10.39 2.58
C PRO A 88 -18.48 -11.31 1.39
N ALA A 89 -18.74 -12.58 1.66
CA ALA A 89 -18.91 -13.60 0.62
C ALA A 89 -20.01 -13.25 -0.40
N GLU A 90 -21.17 -12.77 0.06
CA GLU A 90 -22.29 -12.42 -0.83
C GLU A 90 -21.97 -11.22 -1.72
N HIS A 91 -21.20 -10.26 -1.22
CA HIS A 91 -20.74 -9.13 -2.02
C HIS A 91 -19.72 -9.59 -3.06
N LEU A 92 -18.75 -10.44 -2.69
CA LEU A 92 -17.78 -10.95 -3.66
C LEU A 92 -18.45 -11.73 -4.80
N LYS A 93 -19.39 -12.62 -4.46
CA LYS A 93 -20.17 -13.40 -5.44
C LYS A 93 -20.99 -12.53 -6.39
N SER A 94 -21.43 -11.34 -5.99
CA SER A 94 -22.18 -10.45 -6.88
C SER A 94 -21.31 -9.84 -7.99
N PHE A 95 -19.99 -9.89 -7.86
CA PHE A 95 -19.03 -9.37 -8.83
C PHE A 95 -18.24 -10.47 -9.58
N GLY A 96 -18.43 -11.75 -9.22
CA GLY A 96 -17.78 -12.91 -9.84
C GLY A 96 -17.14 -13.83 -8.80
#